data_AF-A0A7X7ZDL7-F1
#
_entry.id   AF-A0A7X7ZDL7-F1
#
_cell.length_a   1.000
_cell.length_b   1.000
_cell.length_c   1.000
_cell.angle_alpha   90.00
_cell.angle_beta   90.00
_cell.angle_gamma   90.00
#
_symmetry.space_group_name_H-M   'P 1'
#
loop_
_entity.id
_entity.type
_entity.pdbx_description
1 polymer ?
#
loop_
_entity_poly.entity_id
_entity_poly.type
_entity_poly.pdbx_seq_one_letter_code
_entity_poly.pdbx_strand_id
1 'polypeptide(L)'
;MIGKVKYFVKSMIDGFIAEHPVQPKFLFYTSFGVAAVFGAVAGILYLMSRATRTTYNQMNIIVYYAVIPFSWCWMLDSVFGFHYLKIVCGMFFVIVFFSVKDFRRFCDRMFAKSVAFLNYFNRWGSDYVLSSVVICVVLPGMVYAVLGWLMVFN
;
A
#
# COMPACT_ATOMS: atom_id res chain seq x y z
N MET A 1 12.63 22.02 -12.41
CA MET A 1 12.51 20.63 -11.87
C MET A 1 11.07 20.18 -11.61
N ILE A 2 10.17 21.05 -11.14
CA ILE A 2 8.74 20.72 -10.88
C ILE A 2 7.97 20.20 -12.11
N GLY A 3 8.30 20.69 -13.32
CA GLY A 3 7.66 20.24 -14.57
C GLY A 3 7.89 18.76 -14.88
N LYS A 4 9.14 18.26 -14.77
CA LYS A 4 9.45 16.84 -15.04
C LYS A 4 8.73 15.89 -14.09
N VAL A 5 8.59 16.27 -12.81
CA VAL A 5 7.83 15.49 -11.82
C VAL A 5 6.35 15.45 -12.20
N LYS A 6 5.75 16.57 -12.62
CA LYS A 6 4.36 16.58 -13.10
C LYS A 6 4.14 15.68 -14.31
N TYR A 7 5.04 15.71 -15.30
CA TYR A 7 4.92 14.85 -16.49
C TYR A 7 5.14 13.37 -16.16
N PHE A 8 6.08 13.06 -15.27
CA PHE A 8 6.35 11.69 -14.84
C PHE A 8 5.18 11.12 -14.02
N VAL A 9 4.66 11.91 -13.08
CA VAL A 9 3.48 11.57 -12.27
C VAL A 9 2.25 11.43 -13.18
N LYS A 10 2.05 12.35 -14.14
CA LYS A 10 0.96 12.26 -15.11
C LYS A 10 1.08 11.02 -16.00
N SER A 11 2.26 10.71 -16.54
CA SER A 11 2.48 9.51 -17.34
C SER A 11 2.31 8.21 -16.54
N MET A 12 2.63 8.18 -15.24
CA MET A 12 2.36 7.02 -14.38
C MET A 12 0.89 6.89 -14.01
N ILE A 13 0.21 8.01 -13.75
CA ILE A 13 -1.24 8.06 -13.54
C ILE A 13 -1.96 7.59 -14.81
N ASP A 14 -1.55 8.06 -15.99
CA ASP A 14 -2.14 7.68 -17.27
C ASP A 14 -1.91 6.18 -17.57
N GLY A 15 -0.74 5.64 -17.21
CA GLY A 15 -0.46 4.20 -17.27
C GLY A 15 -1.33 3.37 -16.31
N PHE A 16 -1.52 3.86 -15.08
CA PHE A 16 -2.41 3.24 -14.08
C PHE A 16 -3.89 3.28 -14.50
N ILE A 17 -4.35 4.40 -15.08
CA ILE A 17 -5.70 4.57 -15.61
C ILE A 17 -5.94 3.70 -16.85
N ALA A 18 -4.91 3.49 -17.68
CA ALA A 18 -5.01 2.63 -18.87
C ALA A 18 -5.13 1.14 -18.53
N GLU A 19 -4.54 0.70 -17.41
CA GLU A 19 -4.55 -0.71 -16.98
C GLU A 19 -5.75 -1.04 -16.07
N HIS A 20 -6.28 -0.05 -15.35
CA HIS A 20 -7.48 -0.17 -14.53
C HIS A 20 -8.39 1.05 -14.76
N PRO A 21 -9.62 0.88 -15.32
CA PRO A 21 -10.56 1.98 -15.48
C PRO A 21 -11.10 2.41 -14.10
N VAL A 22 -10.28 3.16 -13.37
CA VAL A 22 -10.66 3.84 -12.14
C VAL A 22 -11.44 5.08 -12.54
N GLN A 23 -12.62 5.24 -11.92
CA GLN A 23 -13.65 6.22 -12.23
C GLN A 23 -13.07 7.64 -12.53
N PRO A 24 -13.56 8.33 -13.59
CA PRO A 24 -13.02 9.60 -14.09
C PRO A 24 -13.23 10.83 -13.18
N LYS A 25 -13.65 10.63 -11.92
CA LYS A 25 -13.67 11.71 -10.90
C LYS A 25 -12.28 12.05 -10.34
N PHE A 26 -11.23 11.41 -10.89
CA PHE A 26 -9.84 11.45 -10.45
C PHE A 26 -9.18 12.85 -10.48
N LEU A 27 -9.70 13.81 -11.25
CA LEU A 27 -8.95 15.01 -11.61
C LEU A 27 -9.39 16.33 -10.92
N PHE A 28 -10.50 16.38 -10.18
CA PHE A 28 -11.13 17.68 -9.87
C PHE A 28 -11.15 18.12 -8.40
N TYR A 29 -10.88 17.24 -7.41
CA TYR A 29 -11.07 17.61 -5.99
C TYR A 29 -10.04 17.03 -5.00
N THR A 30 -8.77 16.95 -5.38
CA THR A 30 -7.71 16.65 -4.39
C THR A 30 -6.72 17.82 -4.28
N SER A 31 -6.54 18.31 -3.06
CA SER A 31 -5.46 19.24 -2.71
C SER A 31 -4.17 18.71 -3.34
N PHE A 32 -3.48 19.55 -4.13
CA PHE A 32 -2.33 19.17 -4.97
C PHE A 32 -1.31 18.22 -4.30
N GLY A 33 -1.12 18.32 -2.99
CA GLY A 33 -0.26 17.44 -2.20
C GLY A 33 -0.73 15.97 -2.13
N VAL A 34 -2.03 15.70 -1.98
CA VAL A 34 -2.55 14.32 -1.83
C VAL A 34 -2.39 13.53 -3.13
N ALA A 35 -2.69 14.15 -4.27
CA ALA A 35 -2.49 13.55 -5.58
C ALA A 35 -1.02 13.26 -5.87
N ALA A 36 -0.11 14.14 -5.44
CA ALA A 36 1.33 13.92 -5.60
C ALA A 36 1.84 12.73 -4.77
N VAL A 37 1.41 12.62 -3.51
CA VAL A 37 1.75 11.49 -2.63
C VAL A 37 1.20 10.19 -3.20
N PHE A 38 -0.08 10.17 -3.60
CA PHE A 38 -0.69 9.01 -4.23
C PHE A 38 0.08 8.59 -5.50
N GLY A 39 0.39 9.53 -6.39
CA GLY A 39 1.13 9.25 -7.62
C GLY A 39 2.55 8.74 -7.37
N ALA A 40 3.24 9.26 -6.35
CA ALA A 40 4.56 8.78 -5.96
C ALA A 40 4.51 7.34 -5.44
N VAL A 41 3.59 7.05 -4.52
CA VAL A 41 3.42 5.71 -3.93
C VAL A 41 3.00 4.70 -5.00
N ALA A 42 1.97 5.02 -5.79
CA ALA A 42 1.52 4.16 -6.89
C ALA A 42 2.65 3.92 -7.91
N GLY A 43 3.42 4.96 -8.22
CA GLY A 43 4.58 4.87 -9.10
C GLY A 43 5.69 3.95 -8.58
N ILE A 44 6.02 4.03 -7.30
CA ILE A 44 6.99 3.13 -6.67
C ILE A 44 6.49 1.69 -6.70
N LEU A 45 5.22 1.46 -6.38
CA LEU A 45 4.60 0.13 -6.46
C LEU A 45 4.64 -0.44 -7.88
N TYR A 46 4.35 0.38 -8.88
CA TYR A 46 4.40 -0.03 -10.28
C TYR A 46 5.82 -0.32 -10.76
N LEU A 47 6.80 0.46 -10.31
CA LEU A 47 8.20 0.20 -10.61
C LEU A 47 8.66 -1.13 -10.00
N MET A 48 8.26 -1.41 -8.75
CA MET A 48 8.54 -2.68 -8.10
C MET A 48 7.84 -3.84 -8.81
N SER A 49 6.57 -3.69 -9.20
CA SER A 49 5.84 -4.74 -9.90
C SER A 49 6.49 -5.07 -11.25
N ARG A 50 6.96 -4.05 -11.98
CA ARG A 50 7.71 -4.22 -13.23
C ARG A 50 9.05 -4.93 -13.02
N ALA A 51 9.77 -4.60 -11.94
CA ALA A 51 11.03 -5.27 -11.61
C ALA A 51 10.83 -6.75 -11.27
N THR A 52 9.76 -7.08 -10.54
CA THR A 52 9.45 -8.46 -10.12
C THR A 52 8.64 -9.25 -11.16
N ARG A 53 8.27 -8.64 -12.30
CA ARG A 53 7.33 -9.19 -13.30
C ARG A 53 5.98 -9.62 -12.69
N THR A 54 5.54 -8.92 -11.66
CA THR A 54 4.24 -9.13 -11.01
C THR A 54 3.26 -8.04 -11.42
N THR A 55 1.97 -8.29 -11.19
CA THR A 55 0.93 -7.28 -11.41
C THR A 55 0.95 -6.23 -10.32
N TYR A 56 0.47 -5.02 -10.61
CA TYR A 56 0.31 -3.96 -9.61
C TYR A 56 -0.51 -4.44 -8.40
N ASN A 57 -1.63 -5.13 -8.64
CA ASN A 57 -2.51 -5.68 -7.59
C ASN A 57 -1.76 -6.61 -6.64
N GLN A 58 -0.96 -7.53 -7.21
CA GLN A 58 -0.13 -8.43 -6.41
C GLN A 58 0.87 -7.66 -5.57
N MET A 59 1.58 -6.71 -6.17
CA MET A 59 2.59 -5.93 -5.44
C MET A 59 1.95 -5.09 -4.33
N ASN A 60 0.80 -4.48 -4.59
CA ASN A 60 0.04 -3.73 -3.59
C ASN A 60 -0.34 -4.62 -2.41
N ILE A 61 -0.92 -5.80 -2.66
CA ILE A 61 -1.26 -6.74 -1.58
C ILE A 61 -0.03 -7.23 -0.83
N ILE A 62 1.06 -7.58 -1.52
CA ILE A 62 2.31 -8.01 -0.86
C ILE A 62 2.85 -6.91 0.06
N VAL A 63 2.97 -5.68 -0.43
CA VAL A 63 3.56 -4.58 0.34
C VAL A 63 2.70 -4.25 1.56
N TYR A 64 1.39 -4.06 1.35
CA TYR A 64 0.52 -3.57 2.41
C TYR A 64 0.04 -4.64 3.39
N TYR A 65 -0.14 -5.89 2.94
CA TYR A 65 -0.63 -6.97 3.81
C TYR A 65 0.47 -7.92 4.29
N ALA A 66 1.66 -7.91 3.68
CA ALA A 66 2.78 -8.72 4.13
C ALA A 66 3.97 -7.91 4.63
N VAL A 67 4.58 -7.08 3.78
CA VAL A 67 5.86 -6.40 4.11
C VAL A 67 5.70 -5.41 5.26
N ILE A 68 4.70 -4.53 5.19
CA ILE A 68 4.48 -3.51 6.23
C ILE A 68 4.14 -4.18 7.59
N PRO A 69 3.14 -5.09 7.70
CA PRO A 69 2.87 -5.78 8.95
C PRO A 69 4.06 -6.58 9.49
N PHE A 70 4.81 -7.26 8.62
CA PHE A 70 6.00 -8.00 9.02
C PHE A 70 7.07 -7.08 9.62
N SER A 71 7.27 -5.89 9.05
CA SER A 71 8.22 -4.92 9.59
C SER A 71 7.80 -4.39 10.97
N TRP A 72 6.49 -4.24 11.24
CA TRP A 72 6.01 -3.87 12.58
C TRP A 72 6.27 -4.99 13.58
N CYS A 73 6.02 -6.24 13.19
CA CYS A 73 6.34 -7.40 14.01
C CYS A 73 7.83 -7.46 14.36
N TRP A 74 8.69 -7.15 13.40
CA TRP A 74 10.14 -7.05 13.63
C TRP A 74 10.51 -5.94 14.62
N MET A 75 9.95 -4.74 14.44
CA MET A 75 10.21 -3.62 15.35
C MET A 75 9.70 -3.90 16.76
N LEU A 76 8.51 -4.50 16.90
CA LEU A 76 7.96 -4.92 18.19
C LEU A 76 8.87 -5.93 18.91
N ASP A 77 9.41 -6.92 18.19
CA ASP A 77 10.39 -7.85 18.76
C ASP A 77 11.63 -7.13 19.28
N SER A 78 12.11 -6.08 18.57
CA SER A 78 13.23 -5.26 19.04
C SER A 78 12.88 -4.44 20.28
N VAL A 79 11.65 -3.92 20.40
CA VAL A 79 11.20 -3.16 21.58
C VAL A 79 11.06 -4.05 22.80
N PHE A 80 10.41 -5.22 22.67
CA PHE A 80 10.12 -6.08 23.82
C PHE A 80 11.23 -7.10 24.14
N GLY A 81 12.26 -7.21 23.30
CA GLY A 81 13.37 -8.15 23.49
C GLY A 81 13.00 -9.62 23.27
N PHE A 82 11.75 -9.93 22.88
CA PHE A 82 11.33 -11.25 22.48
C PHE A 82 11.66 -11.49 21.00
N HIS A 83 11.91 -12.74 20.61
CA HIS A 83 12.21 -13.11 19.21
C HIS A 83 11.09 -13.95 18.57
N TYR A 84 10.00 -14.17 19.30
CA TYR A 84 8.94 -15.06 18.87
C TYR A 84 8.00 -14.40 17.87
N LEU A 85 7.82 -13.07 17.91
CA LEU A 85 6.78 -12.41 17.12
C LEU A 85 7.17 -12.35 15.63
N LYS A 86 8.43 -12.10 15.30
CA LYS A 86 8.95 -12.19 13.92
C LYS A 86 8.90 -13.61 13.38
N ILE A 87 9.15 -14.62 14.23
CA ILE A 87 9.14 -16.04 13.83
C ILE A 87 7.71 -16.48 13.53
N VAL A 88 6.76 -16.20 14.42
CA VAL A 88 5.34 -16.54 14.23
C VAL A 88 4.76 -15.80 13.03
N CYS A 89 5.08 -14.50 12.89
CA CYS A 89 4.64 -13.70 11.75
C CYS A 89 5.21 -14.23 10.42
N GLY A 90 6.51 -14.54 10.39
CA GLY A 90 7.16 -15.14 9.22
C GLY A 90 6.57 -16.50 8.84
N MET A 91 6.37 -17.38 9.83
CA MET A 91 5.71 -18.68 9.62
C MET A 91 4.30 -18.52 9.06
N PHE A 92 3.52 -17.58 9.59
CA PHE A 92 2.18 -17.29 9.08
C PHE A 92 2.22 -16.92 7.60
N PHE A 93 3.12 -16.02 7.18
CA PHE A 93 3.25 -15.65 5.77
C PHE A 93 3.68 -16.82 4.88
N VAL A 94 4.60 -17.67 5.36
CA VAL A 94 5.02 -18.87 4.62
C VAL A 94 3.84 -19.83 4.46
N ILE A 95 3.08 -20.10 5.52
CA ILE A 95 1.90 -20.98 5.45
C ILE A 95 0.87 -20.42 4.46
N VAL A 96 0.58 -19.13 4.51
CA VAL A 96 -0.35 -18.48 3.57
C VAL A 96 0.18 -18.60 2.14
N PHE A 97 1.47 -18.35 1.91
CA PHE A 97 2.09 -18.46 0.60
C PHE A 97 1.97 -19.89 0.02
N PHE A 98 2.22 -20.92 0.82
CA PHE A 98 2.08 -22.32 0.39
C PHE A 98 0.63 -22.79 0.29
N SER A 99 -0.30 -22.21 1.07
CA SER A 99 -1.72 -22.59 1.03
C SER A 99 -2.44 -22.06 -0.21
N VAL A 100 -1.92 -21.01 -0.84
CA VAL A 100 -2.56 -20.37 -1.99
C VAL A 100 -2.09 -21.02 -3.30
N LYS A 101 -2.94 -21.86 -3.88
CA LYS A 101 -2.67 -22.53 -5.18
C LYS A 101 -2.54 -21.55 -6.35
N ASP A 102 -3.39 -20.52 -6.40
CA ASP A 102 -3.39 -19.47 -7.43
C ASP A 102 -3.12 -18.10 -6.80
N PHE A 103 -1.84 -17.77 -6.60
CA PHE A 103 -1.43 -16.53 -5.93
C PHE A 103 -2.00 -15.27 -6.60
N ARG A 104 -2.01 -15.25 -7.94
CA ARG A 104 -2.57 -14.13 -8.71
C ARG A 104 -4.05 -13.89 -8.43
N ARG A 105 -4.88 -14.93 -8.55
CA ARG A 105 -6.32 -14.81 -8.29
C ARG A 105 -6.63 -14.45 -6.83
N PHE A 106 -5.82 -14.93 -5.89
CA PHE A 106 -5.95 -14.55 -4.50
C PHE A 106 -5.68 -13.05 -4.29
N CYS A 107 -4.57 -12.53 -4.82
CA CYS A 107 -4.25 -11.11 -4.75
C CYS A 107 -5.29 -10.25 -5.44
N ASP A 108 -5.77 -10.64 -6.63
CA ASP A 108 -6.81 -9.87 -7.34
C ASP A 108 -8.11 -9.79 -6.53
N ARG A 109 -8.52 -10.88 -5.86
CA ARG A 109 -9.71 -10.87 -4.98
C ARG A 109 -9.50 -10.01 -3.73
N MET A 110 -8.32 -10.07 -3.10
CA MET A 110 -8.01 -9.25 -1.92
C MET A 110 -7.92 -7.77 -2.30
N PHE A 111 -7.37 -7.46 -3.46
CA PHE A 111 -7.32 -6.11 -3.99
C PHE A 111 -8.72 -5.58 -4.29
N ALA A 112 -9.57 -6.37 -4.96
CA ALA A 112 -10.97 -5.97 -5.23
C ALA A 112 -11.74 -5.66 -3.93
N LYS A 113 -11.55 -6.46 -2.87
CA LYS A 113 -12.14 -6.18 -1.54
C LYS A 113 -11.58 -4.90 -0.92
N SER A 114 -10.28 -4.67 -1.05
CA SER A 114 -9.62 -3.45 -0.54
C SER A 114 -10.16 -2.21 -1.25
N VAL A 115 -10.32 -2.25 -2.58
CA VAL A 115 -10.93 -1.17 -3.37
C VAL A 115 -12.39 -0.96 -2.99
N ALA A 116 -13.16 -2.02 -2.77
CA ALA A 116 -14.54 -1.92 -2.30
C ALA A 116 -14.63 -1.26 -0.91
N PHE A 117 -13.71 -1.61 0.00
CA PHE A 117 -13.60 -0.97 1.32
C PHE A 117 -13.24 0.51 1.21
N LEU A 118 -12.28 0.89 0.35
CA LEU A 118 -11.95 2.30 0.12
C LEU A 118 -13.13 3.07 -0.47
N ASN A 119 -13.83 2.47 -1.44
CA ASN A 119 -15.01 3.08 -2.05
C ASN A 119 -16.22 3.14 -1.11
N TYR A 120 -16.27 2.32 -0.06
CA TYR A 120 -17.29 2.44 0.98
C TYR A 120 -17.25 3.81 1.66
N PHE A 121 -16.06 4.36 1.88
CA PHE A 121 -15.90 5.71 2.45
C PHE A 121 -16.36 6.83 1.50
N ASN A 122 -16.50 6.56 0.20
CA ASN A 122 -17.08 7.54 -0.72
C ASN A 122 -18.54 7.85 -0.37
N ARG A 123 -19.25 6.94 0.30
CA ARG A 123 -20.63 7.19 0.78
C ARG A 123 -20.67 8.29 1.85
N TRP A 124 -19.56 8.55 2.54
CA TRP A 124 -19.43 9.56 3.58
C TRP A 124 -18.82 10.87 3.04
N GLY A 125 -18.74 11.03 1.72
CA GLY A 125 -18.20 12.22 1.06
C GLY A 125 -16.68 12.24 0.92
N SER A 126 -16.00 11.11 1.14
CA SER A 126 -14.56 10.98 0.86
C SER A 126 -14.30 10.62 -0.60
N ASP A 127 -13.06 10.82 -1.06
CA ASP A 127 -12.58 10.35 -2.36
C ASP A 127 -11.68 9.13 -2.20
N TYR A 128 -11.70 8.22 -3.18
CA TYR A 128 -10.84 7.04 -3.21
C TYR A 128 -9.36 7.39 -3.03
N VAL A 129 -8.88 8.45 -3.68
CA VAL A 129 -7.48 8.90 -3.60
C VAL A 129 -7.13 9.37 -2.19
N LEU A 130 -8.01 10.17 -1.58
CA LEU A 130 -7.82 10.66 -0.22
C LEU A 130 -7.83 9.49 0.77
N SER A 131 -8.82 8.61 0.69
CA SER A 131 -8.93 7.43 1.54
C SER A 131 -7.73 6.50 1.38
N SER A 132 -7.23 6.32 0.16
CA SER A 132 -6.02 5.53 -0.10
C SER A 132 -4.79 6.16 0.54
N VAL A 133 -4.54 7.46 0.40
CA VAL A 133 -3.37 8.11 1.04
C VAL A 133 -3.47 8.03 2.56
N VAL A 134 -4.65 8.26 3.13
CA VAL A 134 -4.85 8.15 4.58
C VAL A 134 -4.57 6.73 5.07
N ILE A 135 -5.14 5.71 4.42
CA ILE A 135 -5.02 4.33 4.90
C ILE A 135 -3.66 3.70 4.54
N CYS A 136 -3.08 4.02 3.40
CA CYS A 136 -1.85 3.40 2.91
C CYS A 136 -0.57 4.18 3.28
N VAL A 137 -0.68 5.43 3.72
CA VAL A 137 0.50 6.25 4.07
C VAL A 137 0.39 6.80 5.49
N VAL A 138 -0.70 7.49 5.80
CA VAL A 138 -0.85 8.14 7.12
C VAL A 138 -0.96 7.10 8.23
N LEU A 139 -1.84 6.09 8.07
CA LEU A 139 -2.03 5.07 9.09
C LEU A 139 -0.75 4.24 9.33
N PRO A 140 -0.06 3.69 8.31
CA PRO A 140 1.22 3.04 8.53
C PRO A 140 2.27 3.96 9.13
N GLY A 141 2.35 5.21 8.68
CA GLY A 141 3.27 6.20 9.22
C GLY A 141 3.04 6.47 10.71
N MET A 142 1.78 6.57 11.15
CA MET A 142 1.44 6.71 12.57
C MET A 142 1.88 5.50 13.38
N VAL A 143 1.68 4.28 12.87
CA VAL A 143 2.13 3.05 13.55
C VAL A 143 3.65 3.04 13.69
N TYR A 144 4.39 3.36 12.62
CA TYR A 144 5.86 3.46 12.69
C TYR A 144 6.33 4.54 13.66
N ALA A 145 5.65 5.68 13.72
CA ALA A 145 6.00 6.75 14.66
C ALA A 145 5.84 6.29 16.12
N VAL A 146 4.75 5.59 16.45
CA VAL A 146 4.53 5.03 17.79
C VAL A 146 5.55 3.94 18.11
N LEU A 147 5.80 3.00 17.18
CA LEU A 147 6.79 1.95 17.39
C LEU A 147 8.21 2.49 17.51
N GLY A 148 8.58 3.47 16.69
CA GLY A 148 9.88 4.14 16.75
C GLY A 148 10.05 4.93 18.05
N TRP A 149 9.00 5.63 18.49
CA TRP A 149 8.98 6.28 19.80
C TRP A 149 9.21 5.27 20.92
N LEU A 150 8.46 4.17 20.94
CA LEU A 150 8.65 3.11 21.94
C LEU A 150 10.08 2.55 21.92
N MET A 151 10.69 2.38 20.74
CA MET A 151 12.05 1.87 20.62
C MET A 151 13.13 2.84 21.13
N VAL A 152 12.90 4.15 21.04
CA VAL A 152 13.87 5.15 21.52
C VAL A 152 13.78 5.35 23.04
N PHE A 153 12.59 5.21 23.61
CA PHE A 153 12.34 5.46 25.03
C PHE A 153 12.41 4.20 25.93
N ASN A 154 12.60 3.01 25.35
CA ASN A 154 12.73 1.74 26.06
C ASN A 154 14.15 1.19 25.97
#